data_AF-A0A3B8MMW3-F1
#
_entry.id   AF-A0A3B8MMW3-F1
#
_cell.length_a   1.000
_cell.length_b   1.000
_cell.length_c   1.000
_cell.angle_alpha   90.00
_cell.angle_beta   90.00
_cell.angle_gamma   90.00
#
_symmetry.space_group_name_H-M   'P 1'
#
loop_
_entity.id
_entity.type
_entity.pdbx_description
1 polymer ?
#
loop_
_entity_poly.entity_id
_entity_poly.type
_entity_poly.pdbx_seq_one_letter_code
_entity_poly.pdbx_strand_id
1 'polypeptide(L)' 'MKDMIASLERKQRPTGPLRPGDDEGGPSRPKVDRPDTQDLMRRMRRVDPNQARRYRQRTGE' A
#
# COMPACT_ATOMS: atom_id res chain seq x y z
N MET A 1 -27.53 39.38 8.73
CA MET A 1 -27.02 38.96 7.39
C MET A 1 -25.50 38.80 7.38
N LYS A 2 -24.85 38.34 8.46
CA LYS A 2 -23.39 38.17 8.51
C LYS A 2 -22.97 36.71 8.76
N ASP A 3 -23.95 35.83 8.99
CA ASP A 3 -23.73 34.45 9.42
C ASP A 3 -24.00 33.41 8.31
N MET A 4 -24.47 33.83 7.13
CA MET A 4 -24.66 32.94 5.97
C MET A 4 -23.37 32.63 5.18
N ILE A 5 -22.23 33.19 5.59
CA ILE A 5 -20.94 33.03 4.87
C ILE A 5 -20.07 31.94 5.52
N ALA A 6 -20.27 31.62 6.81
CA ALA A 6 -19.48 30.61 7.52
C ALA A 6 -19.73 29.17 7.01
N SER A 7 -20.85 28.92 6.33
CA SER A 7 -21.19 27.58 5.81
C SER A 7 -20.46 27.23 4.50
N LEU A 8 -19.80 28.20 3.86
CA LEU A 8 -19.00 28.02 2.65
C LEU A 8 -17.49 27.95 2.95
N GLU A 9 -17.10 27.65 4.18
CA GLU A 9 -15.71 27.30 4.47
C GLU A 9 -15.38 25.96 3.80
N ARG A 10 -14.32 25.95 2.97
CA ARG A 10 -13.78 24.74 2.36
C ARG A 10 -13.38 23.76 3.48
N LYS A 11 -14.20 22.75 3.74
CA LYS A 11 -13.81 21.62 4.59
C LYS A 11 -12.59 20.95 3.95
N GLN A 12 -11.45 21.04 4.63
CA GLN A 12 -10.23 20.36 4.20
C GLN A 12 -10.46 18.85 4.31
N ARG A 13 -10.46 18.16 3.17
CA ARG A 13 -10.47 16.69 3.18
C ARG A 13 -9.15 16.19 3.79
N PRO A 14 -9.17 15.05 4.49
CA PRO A 14 -7.93 14.43 4.96
C PRO A 14 -6.98 14.26 3.77
N THR A 15 -5.77 14.80 3.92
CA THR A 15 -4.71 14.79 2.88
C THR A 15 -3.75 13.61 3.04
N GLY A 16 -3.92 12.81 4.09
CA GLY A 16 -3.13 11.60 4.34
C GLY A 16 -3.56 10.43 3.46
N PRO A 17 -2.70 9.42 3.29
CA PRO A 17 -3.09 8.19 2.63
C PRO A 17 -4.29 7.57 3.37
N LEU A 18 -5.26 7.06 2.60
CA LEU A 18 -6.35 6.24 3.13
C LEU A 18 -5.73 5.08 3.91
N ARG A 19 -6.17 4.92 5.16
CA ARG A 19 -5.78 3.77 5.98
C ARG A 19 -6.41 2.52 5.37
N PRO A 20 -5.72 1.37 5.46
CA PRO A 20 -6.32 0.11 5.09
C PRO A 20 -7.61 -0.11 5.89
N GLY A 21 -8.77 -0.12 5.23
CA GLY A 21 -10.08 -0.28 5.87
C GLY A 21 -11.05 0.90 5.72
N ASP A 22 -10.62 2.04 5.13
CA ASP A 22 -11.47 3.24 4.98
C ASP A 22 -12.52 3.12 3.85
N ASP A 23 -12.56 2.01 3.10
CA ASP A 23 -13.53 1.75 2.03
C ASP A 23 -14.75 0.97 2.58
N GLU A 24 -15.73 1.69 3.14
CA GLU A 24 -16.95 1.12 3.76
C GLU A 24 -17.99 0.52 2.78
N GLY A 25 -17.69 0.40 1.48
CA GLY A 25 -18.69 -0.04 0.49
C GLY A 25 -18.20 -0.81 -0.74
N GLY A 26 -16.90 -1.12 -0.83
CA GLY A 26 -16.31 -1.82 -1.98
C GLY A 26 -15.82 -3.23 -1.64
N PRO A 27 -15.63 -4.11 -2.65
CA PRO A 27 -15.01 -5.40 -2.43
C PRO A 27 -13.64 -5.22 -1.77
N SER A 28 -13.48 -5.77 -0.57
CA SER A 28 -12.22 -5.73 0.14
C SER A 28 -11.16 -6.59 -0.55
N ARG A 29 -9.89 -6.25 -0.34
CA ARG A 29 -8.77 -7.11 -0.75
C ARG A 29 -8.97 -8.52 -0.17
N PRO A 30 -8.76 -9.59 -0.97
CA PRO A 30 -8.88 -10.94 -0.48
C PRO A 30 -7.84 -11.19 0.63
N LYS A 31 -8.25 -11.91 1.67
CA LYS A 31 -7.37 -12.33 2.77
C LYS A 31 -6.53 -13.52 2.31
N VAL A 32 -5.53 -13.25 1.47
CA VAL A 32 -4.56 -14.25 1.00
C VAL A 32 -3.22 -14.03 1.67
N ASP A 33 -2.58 -15.13 2.08
CA ASP A 33 -1.23 -15.08 2.63
C ASP A 33 -0.21 -14.73 1.54
N ARG A 34 0.89 -14.10 1.95
CA ARG A 34 2.00 -13.85 1.03
C ARG A 34 2.69 -15.17 0.69
N PRO A 35 3.04 -15.40 -0.59
CA PRO A 35 3.78 -16.59 -0.98
C PRO A 35 5.17 -16.58 -0.34
N ASP A 36 5.67 -17.75 0.06
CA ASP A 36 7.04 -17.90 0.56
C ASP A 36 8.05 -17.55 -0.56
N THR A 37 8.96 -16.62 -0.28
CA THR A 37 9.98 -16.16 -1.23
C THR A 37 11.34 -16.83 -1.04
N GLN A 38 11.54 -17.65 0.00
CA GLN A 38 12.85 -18.22 0.31
C GLN A 38 13.39 -19.12 -0.81
N ASP A 39 12.54 -19.97 -1.38
CA ASP A 39 12.90 -20.82 -2.51
C ASP A 39 13.12 -20.05 -3.81
N LEU A 40 12.39 -18.95 -4.00
CA LEU A 40 12.66 -18.02 -5.09
C LEU A 40 14.03 -17.36 -4.91
N MET A 41 14.33 -16.84 -3.72
CA MET A 41 15.61 -16.22 -3.41
C MET A 41 16.76 -17.21 -3.59
N ARG A 42 16.58 -18.47 -3.18
CA ARG A 42 17.58 -19.53 -3.36
C ARG A 42 17.86 -19.80 -4.84
N ARG A 43 16.82 -19.89 -5.67
CA ARG A 43 16.97 -20.07 -7.12
C ARG A 43 17.58 -18.84 -7.79
N MET A 44 17.13 -17.64 -7.43
CA MET A 44 17.69 -16.39 -7.93
C MET A 44 19.18 -16.29 -7.60
N ARG A 45 19.61 -16.60 -6.38
CA ARG A 45 21.05 -16.58 -6.02
C ARG A 45 21.89 -17.53 -6.88
N ARG A 46 21.32 -18.66 -7.30
CA ARG A 46 22.00 -19.62 -8.18
C ARG A 46 22.12 -19.12 -9.62
N VAL A 47 21.09 -18.43 -10.11
CA VAL A 47 21.01 -17.94 -11.50
C VAL A 47 21.68 -16.57 -11.65
N ASP A 48 21.30 -15.60 -10.82
CA ASP A 48 21.83 -14.24 -10.76
C ASP A 48 21.77 -13.68 -9.31
N PRO A 49 22.90 -13.66 -8.58
CA PRO A 49 22.98 -13.06 -7.25
C PRO A 49 22.55 -11.59 -7.18
N ASN A 50 22.73 -10.82 -8.25
CA ASN A 50 22.37 -9.41 -8.30
C ASN A 50 20.86 -9.22 -8.40
N GLN A 51 20.18 -10.10 -9.14
CA GLN A 51 18.72 -10.12 -9.20
C GLN A 51 18.11 -10.43 -7.82
N ALA A 52 18.64 -11.43 -7.11
CA ALA A 52 18.20 -11.75 -5.74
C ALA A 52 18.34 -10.55 -4.79
N ARG A 53 19.45 -9.80 -4.90
CA ARG A 53 19.72 -8.61 -4.10
C ARG A 53 18.79 -7.45 -4.42
N ARG A 54 18.54 -7.17 -5.71
CA ARG A 54 17.59 -6.14 -6.15
C ARG A 54 16.15 -6.46 -5.75
N TYR A 55 15.78 -7.74 -5.76
CA TYR A 55 14.44 -8.15 -5.35
C TYR A 55 14.19 -7.88 -3.87
N ARG A 56 15.13 -8.29 -2.98
CA ARG A 56 15.07 -7.99 -1.55
C ARG A 56 14.91 -6.49 -1.27
N GLN A 57 15.75 -5.67 -1.90
CA GLN A 57 15.67 -4.21 -1.76
C GLN A 57 14.32 -3.62 -2.20
N ARG A 58 13.69 -4.19 -3.24
CA ARG A 58 12.43 -3.70 -3.79
C ARG A 58 11.21 -4.15 -2.99
N THR A 59 11.24 -5.37 -2.49
CA THR A 59 10.08 -6.04 -1.89
C THR A 59 10.09 -6.00 -0.37
N GLY A 60 11.25 -5.73 0.24
CA GLY A 60 11.42 -5.80 1.69
C GLY A 60 11.61 -7.22 2.23
N GLU A 61 11.76 -8.20 1.33
CA GLU A 61 12.16 -9.58 1.64
C GLU A 61 13.63 -9.70 2.07
#